data_AF-A0A5C3MQT7-F1
#
_entry.id   AF-A0A5C3MQT7-F1
#
_cell.length_a   1.000
_cell.length_b   1.000
_cell.length_c   1.000
_cell.angle_alpha   90.00
_cell.angle_beta   90.00
_cell.angle_gamma   90.00
#
_symmetry.space_group_name_H-M   'P 1'
#
loop_
_entity.id
_entity.type
_entity.pdbx_description
1 polymer ?
#
loop_
_entity_poly.entity_id
_entity_poly.type
_entity_poly.pdbx_seq_one_letter_code
_entity_poly.pdbx_strand_id
1 'polypeptide(L)' 'EHTDHLNFPFLWCCITALGPFDHRAEGQLVLWDLNLVIDFPAGSTIFISSALLCYSNLAIQLHERRYSFMQWSVGVLFQ' A
#
# COMPACT_ATOMS: atom_id res chain seq x y z
N GLU A 1 3.51 -10.85 1.30
CA GLU A 1 2.43 -10.19 2.06
C GLU A 1 2.97 -9.78 3.41
N HIS A 2 2.49 -8.67 3.96
CA HIS A 2 2.93 -8.20 5.28
C HIS A 2 1.91 -7.25 5.92
N THR A 3 2.16 -6.96 7.19
CA THR A 3 1.46 -5.99 8.03
C THR A 3 2.51 -5.08 8.67
N ASP A 4 2.23 -3.79 8.77
CA ASP A 4 3.13 -2.81 9.39
C ASP A 4 2.90 -2.77 10.91
N HIS A 5 3.31 -3.81 11.62
CA HIS A 5 2.99 -4.01 13.05
C HIS A 5 3.44 -2.88 14.00
N LEU A 6 4.38 -2.03 13.58
CA LEU A 6 4.86 -0.90 14.37
C LEU A 6 4.02 0.37 14.19
N ASN A 7 3.13 0.40 13.19
CA ASN A 7 2.24 1.53 12.97
C ASN A 7 1.18 1.57 14.06
N PHE A 8 0.77 2.79 14.44
CA PHE A 8 -0.31 2.95 15.41
C PHE A 8 -1.63 2.44 14.79
N PRO A 9 -2.30 1.43 15.36
CA PRO A 9 -3.39 0.72 14.70
C PRO A 9 -4.65 1.57 14.46
N PHE A 10 -4.82 2.66 15.22
CA PHE A 10 -5.94 3.58 15.07
C PHE A 10 -5.70 4.68 14.04
N LEU A 11 -4.47 4.80 13.50
CA LEU A 11 -4.17 5.75 12.42
C LEU A 11 -4.07 5.05 11.08
N TRP A 12 -4.35 5.83 10.05
CA TRP A 12 -4.31 5.38 8.67
C TRP A 12 -2.92 5.61 8.08
N CYS A 13 -2.38 4.58 7.43
CA CYS A 13 -1.23 4.69 6.56
C CYS A 13 -1.71 5.22 5.20
N CYS A 14 -1.07 6.28 4.73
CA CYS A 14 -1.35 6.89 3.44
C CYS A 14 -0.28 6.46 2.44
N ILE A 15 -0.70 5.79 1.38
CA ILE A 15 0.18 5.27 0.33
C ILE A 15 -0.18 5.99 -0.97
N THR A 16 0.81 6.58 -1.63
CA THR A 16 0.67 7.17 -2.96
C THR A 16 1.50 6.38 -3.96
N ALA A 17 0.87 5.85 -5.01
CA ALA A 17 1.57 5.19 -6.12
C ALA A 17 2.13 6.23 -7.09
N LEU A 18 3.35 6.01 -7.57
CA LEU A 18 4.06 6.90 -8.48
C LEU A 18 4.81 6.10 -9.54
N GLY A 19 5.20 6.77 -10.63
CA GLY A 19 6.01 6.19 -11.70
C GLY A 19 5.21 5.58 -12.85
N PRO A 20 5.89 5.25 -13.97
CA PRO A 20 5.26 4.67 -15.15
C PRO A 20 5.14 3.14 -15.03
N PHE A 21 3.90 2.66 -14.89
CA PHE A 21 3.52 1.24 -14.94
C PHE A 21 2.04 1.10 -15.36
N ASP A 22 1.67 -0.06 -15.91
CA ASP A 22 0.28 -0.40 -16.24
C ASP A 22 -0.44 -1.00 -15.03
N HIS A 23 -1.12 -0.15 -14.28
CA HIS A 23 -1.90 -0.50 -13.10
C HIS A 23 -3.09 -1.45 -13.33
N ARG A 24 -3.50 -1.69 -14.58
CA ARG A 24 -4.62 -2.59 -14.92
C ARG A 24 -4.14 -4.01 -15.23
N ALA A 25 -2.89 -4.15 -15.64
CA ALA A 25 -2.27 -5.44 -15.85
C ALA A 25 -1.55 -5.93 -14.58
N GLU A 26 -0.83 -5.02 -13.91
CA GLU A 26 0.14 -5.35 -12.85
C GLU A 26 0.24 -4.24 -11.78
N GLY A 27 1.02 -4.44 -10.71
CA GLY A 27 1.26 -3.40 -9.70
C GLY A 27 0.07 -3.00 -8.82
N GLN A 28 -1.03 -3.77 -8.88
CA GLN A 28 -2.23 -3.62 -8.06
C GLN A 28 -1.92 -3.80 -6.56
N LEU A 29 -2.76 -3.22 -5.71
CA LEU A 29 -2.72 -3.42 -4.27
C LEU A 29 -3.66 -4.56 -3.89
N VAL A 30 -3.13 -5.54 -3.16
CA VAL A 30 -3.94 -6.65 -2.61
C VAL A 30 -4.12 -6.43 -1.12
N LEU A 31 -5.37 -6.47 -0.67
CA LEU A 31 -5.77 -6.49 0.74
C LEU A 31 -6.31 -7.89 1.06
N TRP A 32 -5.46 -8.74 1.63
CA TRP A 32 -5.71 -10.18 1.77
C TRP A 32 -6.87 -10.48 2.70
N ASP A 33 -6.92 -9.82 3.86
CA ASP A 33 -8.00 -10.03 4.85
C ASP A 33 -9.39 -9.62 4.34
N LEU A 34 -9.42 -8.75 3.34
CA LEU A 34 -10.66 -8.24 2.73
C LEU A 34 -11.01 -8.94 1.41
N ASN A 35 -10.17 -9.89 0.95
CA ASN A 35 -10.29 -10.51 -0.37
C ASN A 35 -10.46 -9.49 -1.51
N LEU A 36 -9.71 -8.39 -1.45
CA LEU A 36 -9.85 -7.24 -2.34
C LEU A 36 -8.57 -7.02 -3.14
N VAL A 37 -8.73 -6.91 -4.46
CA VAL A 37 -7.68 -6.45 -5.38
C VAL A 37 -8.09 -5.08 -5.89
N ILE A 38 -7.21 -4.11 -5.73
CA ILE A 38 -7.48 -2.71 -6.04
C ILE A 38 -6.53 -2.26 -7.14
N ASP A 39 -7.10 -1.86 -8.27
CA ASP A 39 -6.38 -1.11 -9.30
C ASP A 39 -5.86 0.19 -8.68
N PHE A 40 -4.53 0.33 -8.66
CA PHE A 40 -3.89 1.41 -7.92
C PHE A 40 -3.00 2.25 -8.86
N PRO A 41 -3.59 3.18 -9.63
CA PRO A 41 -2.89 3.95 -10.66
C PRO A 41 -1.86 4.91 -10.09
N ALA A 42 -0.82 5.21 -10.87
CA ALA A 42 0.13 6.27 -10.56
C ALA A 42 -0.59 7.63 -10.37
N GLY A 43 -0.21 8.36 -9.33
CA GLY A 43 -0.84 9.62 -8.92
C GLY A 43 -2.05 9.45 -8.00
N SER A 44 -2.49 8.22 -7.73
CA SER A 44 -3.55 7.97 -6.74
C SER A 44 -2.99 7.70 -5.35
N THR A 45 -3.83 7.97 -4.35
CA THR A 45 -3.53 7.79 -2.93
C THR A 45 -4.61 6.97 -2.28
N ILE A 46 -4.21 6.01 -1.45
CA ILE A 46 -5.12 5.20 -0.63
C ILE A 46 -4.73 5.30 0.84
N PHE A 47 -5.74 5.29 1.69
CA PHE A 47 -5.60 5.19 3.14
C PHE A 47 -5.95 3.77 3.56
N ILE A 48 -5.05 3.09 4.27
CA ILE A 48 -5.30 1.77 4.84
C ILE A 48 -4.86 1.70 6.31
N SER A 49 -5.52 0.87 7.12
CA SER A 49 -5.05 0.51 8.45
C SER A 49 -3.94 -0.54 8.34
N SER A 50 -2.74 -0.15 7.94
CA SER A 50 -1.67 -1.10 7.57
C SER A 50 -1.11 -1.92 8.75
N ALA A 51 -1.36 -1.52 9.99
CA ALA A 51 -1.06 -2.33 11.18
C ALA A 51 -2.03 -3.51 11.37
N LEU A 52 -3.24 -3.41 10.80
CA LEU A 52 -4.35 -4.34 11.01
C LEU A 52 -4.67 -5.19 9.77
N LEU A 53 -4.30 -4.72 8.57
CA LEU A 53 -4.60 -5.38 7.31
C LEU A 53 -3.33 -5.92 6.67
N CYS A 54 -3.33 -7.22 6.36
CA CYS A 54 -2.30 -7.86 5.54
C CYS A 54 -2.43 -7.41 4.09
N TYR A 55 -1.34 -6.87 3.54
CA TYR A 55 -1.32 -6.32 2.19
C TYR A 55 -0.03 -6.63 1.43
N SER A 56 -0.09 -6.45 0.12
CA SER A 56 1.09 -6.49 -0.76
C SER A 56 0.82 -5.74 -2.05
N ASN A 57 1.88 -5.36 -2.75
CA ASN A 57 1.79 -4.94 -4.14
C ASN A 57 2.06 -6.15 -5.03
N LEU A 58 1.27 -6.32 -6.10
CA LEU A 58 1.62 -7.27 -7.15
C LEU A 58 2.92 -6.85 -7.84
N ALA A 59 3.62 -7.83 -8.41
CA ALA A 59 4.80 -7.58 -9.23
C ALA A 59 4.43 -6.68 -10.43
N ILE A 60 5.44 -5.99 -10.95
CA ILE A 60 5.39 -5.22 -12.19
C ILE A 60 6.34 -5.85 -13.20
N GLN A 61 6.23 -5.47 -14.47
CA GLN A 61 7.09 -6.02 -15.51
C GLN A 61 8.51 -5.47 -15.37
N LEU A 62 9.48 -6.22 -15.88
CA LEU A 62 10.91 -5.88 -15.76
C LEU A 62 11.26 -4.48 -16.31
N HIS A 63 10.49 -3.98 -17.28
CA HIS A 63 10.72 -2.69 -17.91
C HIS A 63 9.96 -1.52 -17.25
N GLU A 64 9.04 -1.82 -16.33
CA GLU A 64 8.21 -0.85 -15.64
C GLU A 64 8.89 -0.32 -14.38
N ARG A 65 8.42 0.84 -13.90
CA ARG A 65 8.92 1.43 -12.65
C ARG A 65 7.77 1.94 -11.82
N ARG A 66 7.56 1.30 -10.68
CA ARG A 66 6.61 1.73 -9.66
C ARG A 66 7.37 2.20 -8.43
N TYR A 67 7.00 3.39 -7.96
CA TYR A 67 7.44 3.97 -6.71
C TYR A 67 6.24 4.07 -5.77
N SER A 68 6.50 4.14 -4.47
CA SER A 68 5.47 4.36 -3.47
C SER A 68 5.97 5.36 -2.46
N PHE A 69 5.16 6.39 -2.18
CA PHE A 69 5.39 7.31 -1.09
C PHE A 69 4.44 6.93 0.04
N MET A 70 4.99 6.58 1.20
CA MET A 70 4.23 6.08 2.35
C MET A 70 4.38 7.04 3.53
N GLN A 71 3.24 7.40 4.12
CA GLN A 71 3.16 8.25 5.30
C GLN A 71 2.42 7.48 6.39
N TRP A 72 3.05 7.35 7.54
CA TRP A 72 2.57 6.54 8.65
C TRP A 72 3.07 7.12 9.98
N SER A 73 2.57 6.61 11.09
CA SER A 73 3.03 7.01 12.42
C SER A 73 3.23 5.79 13.30
N VAL A 74 4.37 5.76 14.00
CA VAL A 74 4.69 4.70 14.98
C VAL A 74 3.73 4.74 16.17
N GLY A 75 3.38 3.57 16.72
CA GLY A 75 2.53 3.47 17.91
C GLY A 75 3.10 4.17 19.15
N VAL A 76 4.42 4.13 19.33
CA VAL A 76 5.10 4.71 20.50
C VAL A 76 4.97 6.24 20.60
N LEU A 77 4.62 6.92 19.51
CA LEU A 77 4.46 8.39 19.51
C LEU A 77 3.23 8.84 20.33
N PHE A 78 2.29 7.95 20.62
CA PHE A 78 1.00 8.26 21.25
C PHE A 78 0.82 7.59 22.64
N GLN A 79 1.93 7.28 23.32
CA GLN A 79 1.93 6.68 24.66
C GLN A 79 2.02 7.73 25.78
#